data_AF-A0A4R8X8M2-F1
#
_entry.id   AF-A0A4R8X8M2-F1
#
_cell.length_a   1.000
_cell.length_b   1.000
_cell.length_c   1.000
_cell.angle_alpha   90.00
_cell.angle_beta   90.00
_cell.angle_gamma   90.00
#
_symmetry.space_group_name_H-M   'P 1'
#
loop_
_entity.id
_entity.type
_entity.pdbx_description
1 polymer ?
#
loop_
_entity_poly.entity_id
_entity_poly.type
_entity_poly.pdbx_seq_one_letter_code
_entity_poly.pdbx_strand_id
1 'polypeptide(L)'
;MKDATIAEGEGQNAVDVTFTEDGAIVFNTLTVKAVQAGDSARLIIKIGGEIQAAAVVMEALEDDHVQISIAPDDNAQRIVDLIHKG
;
A
#
# COMPACT_ATOMS: atom_id res chain seq x y z
N MET A 1 2.13 -2.39 11.29
CA MET A 1 1.54 -3.30 10.29
C MET A 1 1.18 -4.58 11.01
N LYS A 2 0.05 -5.20 10.64
CA LYS A 2 -0.45 -6.42 11.31
C LYS A 2 -0.06 -7.67 10.53
N ASP A 3 -0.25 -7.66 9.21
CA ASP A 3 0.15 -8.76 8.33
C ASP A 3 0.39 -8.27 6.88
N ALA A 4 1.14 -9.05 6.11
CA ALA A 4 1.29 -8.85 4.66
C ALA A 4 1.44 -10.18 3.92
N THR A 5 0.68 -10.37 2.85
CA THR A 5 0.67 -11.61 2.05
C THR A 5 0.75 -11.30 0.57
N ILE A 6 1.22 -12.25 -0.23
CA ILE A 6 1.12 -12.12 -1.69
C ILE A 6 -0.37 -12.16 -2.05
N ALA A 7 -0.84 -11.23 -2.88
CA ALA A 7 -2.22 -11.20 -3.31
C ALA A 7 -2.56 -12.41 -4.19
N GLU A 8 -3.74 -12.98 -3.98
CA GLU A 8 -4.20 -14.14 -4.76
C GLU A 8 -4.81 -13.69 -6.10
N GLY A 9 -4.17 -14.05 -7.21
CA GLY A 9 -4.70 -13.80 -8.56
C GLY A 9 -3.72 -14.18 -9.67
N GLU A 10 -4.17 -14.90 -10.70
CA GLU A 10 -3.32 -15.25 -11.84
C GLU A 10 -2.76 -14.00 -12.52
N GLY A 11 -1.43 -13.89 -12.57
CA GLY A 11 -0.72 -12.78 -13.22
C GLY A 11 -0.70 -11.45 -12.45
N GLN A 12 -1.23 -11.41 -11.22
CA GLN A 12 -1.18 -10.21 -10.39
C GLN A 12 0.13 -10.18 -9.58
N ASN A 13 1.02 -9.23 -9.89
CA ASN A 13 2.15 -8.92 -9.02
C ASN A 13 1.69 -7.89 -7.98
N ALA A 14 1.10 -8.36 -6.89
CA ALA A 14 0.56 -7.51 -5.85
C ALA A 14 0.75 -8.11 -4.45
N VAL A 15 0.72 -7.25 -3.44
CA VAL A 15 0.82 -7.62 -2.02
C VAL A 15 -0.36 -7.05 -1.29
N ASP A 16 -1.05 -7.90 -0.55
CA ASP A 16 -2.10 -7.54 0.39
C ASP A 16 -1.47 -7.17 1.73
N VAL A 17 -1.86 -6.02 2.27
CA VAL A 17 -1.36 -5.49 3.54
C VAL A 17 -2.52 -5.23 4.46
N THR A 18 -2.45 -5.80 5.66
CA THR A 18 -3.38 -5.49 6.75
C THR A 18 -2.69 -4.58 7.76
N PHE A 19 -3.24 -3.39 7.97
CA PHE A 19 -2.75 -2.46 8.97
C PHE A 19 -3.16 -2.87 10.39
N THR A 20 -2.43 -2.37 11.37
CA THR A 20 -2.96 -2.31 12.75
C THR A 20 -4.01 -1.20 12.83
N GLU A 21 -4.81 -1.16 13.88
CA GLU A 21 -5.80 -0.09 14.10
C GLU A 21 -5.16 1.32 13.99
N ASP A 22 -4.06 1.55 14.71
CA ASP A 22 -3.29 2.81 14.61
C ASP A 22 -2.80 3.08 13.18
N GLY A 23 -2.41 2.03 12.45
CA GLY A 23 -1.93 2.13 11.07
C GLY A 23 -3.05 2.51 10.10
N ALA A 24 -4.24 1.93 10.29
CA ALA A 24 -5.44 2.23 9.50
C ALA A 24 -5.89 3.69 9.72
N ILE A 25 -5.82 4.20 10.96
CA ILE A 25 -6.13 5.62 11.26
C ILE A 25 -5.17 6.57 10.52
N VAL A 26 -3.86 6.26 10.54
CA VAL A 26 -2.86 7.06 9.81
C VAL A 26 -3.10 6.96 8.31
N PHE A 27 -3.35 5.76 7.79
CA PHE A 27 -3.60 5.54 6.37
C PHE A 27 -4.84 6.30 5.89
N ASN A 28 -5.96 6.19 6.61
CA ASN A 28 -7.18 6.97 6.35
C ASN A 28 -6.88 8.47 6.32
N THR A 29 -6.18 8.99 7.33
CA THR A 29 -5.81 10.42 7.39
C THR A 29 -5.00 10.86 6.16
N LEU A 30 -4.07 10.02 5.68
CA LEU A 30 -3.28 10.32 4.48
C LEU A 30 -4.12 10.26 3.20
N THR A 31 -5.04 9.30 3.09
CA THR A 31 -5.95 9.22 1.93
C THR A 31 -6.92 10.40 1.87
N VAL A 32 -7.48 10.84 3.00
CA VAL A 32 -8.29 12.08 3.10
C VAL A 32 -7.51 13.29 2.58
N LYS A 33 -6.25 13.44 3.02
CA LYS A 33 -5.39 14.55 2.56
C LYS A 33 -5.11 14.47 1.07
N ALA A 34 -4.88 13.27 0.53
CA ALA A 34 -4.63 13.08 -0.90
C ALA A 34 -5.86 13.46 -1.74
N VAL A 35 -7.05 13.05 -1.34
CA VAL A 35 -8.32 13.44 -2.00
C VAL A 35 -8.52 14.95 -1.96
N GLN A 36 -8.30 15.58 -0.79
CA GLN A 36 -8.45 17.03 -0.64
C GLN A 36 -7.44 17.83 -1.47
N ALA A 37 -6.25 17.28 -1.71
CA ALA A 37 -5.24 17.89 -2.57
C ALA A 37 -5.55 17.73 -4.08
N GLY A 38 -6.52 16.87 -4.43
CA GLY A 38 -7.02 16.66 -5.79
C GLY A 38 -6.13 15.77 -6.67
N ASP A 39 -6.52 15.63 -7.94
CA ASP A 39 -6.04 14.60 -8.87
C ASP A 39 -4.54 14.67 -9.23
N SER A 40 -3.84 15.73 -8.82
CA SER A 40 -2.39 15.87 -8.97
C SER A 40 -1.60 15.21 -7.83
N ALA A 41 -2.24 14.98 -6.69
CA ALA A 41 -1.62 14.34 -5.54
C ALA A 41 -1.40 12.85 -5.79
N ARG A 42 -0.31 12.30 -5.25
CA ARG A 42 -0.02 10.87 -5.26
C ARG A 42 0.32 10.43 -3.85
N LEU A 43 -0.30 9.33 -3.43
CA LEU A 43 0.10 8.65 -2.21
C LEU A 43 1.31 7.76 -2.55
N ILE A 44 2.45 8.11 -1.98
CA ILE A 44 3.71 7.38 -2.21
C ILE A 44 3.84 6.28 -1.16
N ILE A 45 4.01 5.04 -1.63
CA ILE A 45 4.26 3.88 -0.78
C ILE A 45 5.74 3.55 -0.87
N LYS A 46 6.42 3.61 0.28
CA LYS A 46 7.84 3.25 0.41
C LYS A 46 7.99 2.01 1.28
N ILE A 47 8.78 1.05 0.81
CA ILE A 47 9.06 -0.21 1.50
C ILE A 47 10.57 -0.45 1.42
N GLY A 48 11.20 -0.71 2.57
CA GLY A 48 12.67 -0.87 2.62
C GLY A 48 13.46 0.38 2.20
N GLY A 49 12.83 1.56 2.19
CA GLY A 49 13.45 2.82 1.76
C GLY A 49 13.27 3.15 0.27
N GLU A 50 12.74 2.22 -0.52
CA GLU A 50 12.51 2.39 -1.96
C GLU A 50 11.03 2.71 -2.24
N ILE A 51 10.75 3.52 -3.28
CA ILE A 51 9.38 3.81 -3.71
C ILE A 51 8.86 2.62 -4.52
N GLN A 52 7.83 1.96 -4.01
CA GLN A 52 7.22 0.80 -4.64
C GLN A 52 5.97 1.16 -5.45
N ALA A 53 5.22 2.18 -4.99
CA ALA A 53 4.04 2.64 -5.69
C ALA A 53 3.81 4.15 -5.51
N ALA A 54 3.13 4.73 -6.50
CA ALA A 54 2.63 6.10 -6.48
C ALA A 54 1.17 6.09 -6.93
N ALA A 55 0.25 5.95 -5.98
CA ALA A 55 -1.17 5.75 -6.25
C ALA A 55 -1.93 7.08 -6.33
N VAL A 56 -2.90 7.15 -7.24
CA VAL A 56 -3.98 8.14 -7.17
C VAL A 56 -4.98 7.65 -6.13
N VAL A 57 -5.36 8.53 -5.21
CA VAL A 57 -6.38 8.22 -4.20
C VAL A 57 -7.68 8.87 -4.66
N MET A 58 -8.62 8.05 -5.13
CA MET A 58 -9.92 8.54 -5.62
C MET A 58 -10.87 8.89 -4.47
N GLU A 59 -10.79 8.15 -3.37
CA GLU A 59 -11.59 8.35 -2.17
C GLU A 59 -10.78 8.00 -0.91
N ALA A 60 -11.21 8.53 0.23
CA ALA A 60 -10.59 8.21 1.50
C ALA A 60 -10.89 6.75 1.85
N LEU A 61 -9.84 5.98 2.14
CA LEU A 61 -9.97 4.58 2.48
C LEU A 61 -10.15 4.44 3.99
N GLU A 62 -11.26 3.81 4.39
CA GLU A 62 -11.57 3.50 5.80
C GLU A 62 -11.21 2.06 6.17
N ASP A 63 -10.86 1.25 5.18
CA ASP A 63 -10.49 -0.16 5.35
C ASP A 63 -9.08 -0.30 5.94
N ASP A 64 -8.87 -1.34 6.75
CA ASP A 64 -7.56 -1.73 7.27
C ASP A 64 -6.78 -2.64 6.30
N HIS A 65 -7.45 -3.12 5.24
CA HIS A 65 -6.87 -3.93 4.19
C HIS A 65 -6.61 -3.14 2.90
N VAL A 66 -5.41 -3.28 2.33
CA VAL A 66 -5.03 -2.63 1.07
C VAL A 66 -4.22 -3.57 0.19
N GLN A 67 -4.57 -3.63 -1.09
CA GLN A 67 -3.78 -4.28 -2.11
C GLN A 67 -2.83 -3.29 -2.77
N ILE A 68 -1.54 -3.60 -2.77
CA ILE A 68 -0.48 -2.79 -3.36
C ILE A 68 0.02 -3.51 -4.61
N SER A 69 -0.28 -2.95 -5.78
CA SER A 69 0.28 -3.41 -7.03
C SER A 69 1.77 -3.09 -7.10
N ILE A 70 2.56 -4.06 -7.54
CA ILE A 70 4.01 -4.00 -7.61
C ILE A 70 4.44 -4.03 -9.07
N ALA A 71 5.54 -3.34 -9.39
CA ALA A 71 6.07 -3.31 -10.74
C ALA A 71 6.32 -4.74 -11.25
N PRO A 72 6.03 -5.08 -12.52
CA PRO A 72 6.15 -6.45 -13.03
C PRO A 72 7.54 -7.06 -12.87
N ASP A 73 8.58 -6.22 -12.85
CA ASP A 73 9.97 -6.63 -12.72
C ASP A 73 10.42 -6.83 -11.26
N ASP A 74 9.57 -6.46 -10.30
CA ASP A 74 9.81 -6.65 -8.87
C ASP A 74 9.18 -7.94 -8.36
N ASN A 75 9.66 -8.40 -7.21
CA ASN A 75 9.22 -9.67 -6.61
C ASN A 75 8.31 -9.42 -5.41
N ALA A 76 7.02 -9.79 -5.51
CA ALA A 76 6.06 -9.67 -4.41
C ALA A 76 6.54 -10.33 -3.09
N GLN A 77 7.19 -11.50 -3.15
CA GLN A 77 7.74 -12.15 -1.96
C GLN A 77 8.83 -11.32 -1.30
N ARG A 78 9.73 -10.70 -2.09
CA ARG A 78 10.74 -9.79 -1.55
C ARG A 78 10.09 -8.62 -0.83
N ILE A 79 8.99 -8.10 -1.36
CA ILE A 79 8.29 -6.96 -0.76
C ILE A 79 7.60 -7.38 0.54
N VAL A 80 6.94 -8.54 0.57
CA VAL A 80 6.40 -9.14 1.81
C VAL A 80 7.52 -9.30 2.86
N ASP A 81 8.68 -9.81 2.47
CA ASP A 81 9.81 -9.99 3.38
C ASP A 81 10.33 -8.64 3.92
N LEU A 82 10.33 -7.59 3.11
CA LEU A 82 10.74 -6.25 3.54
C LEU A 82 9.70 -5.61 4.48
N ILE A 83 8.41 -5.82 4.22
CA ILE A 83 7.33 -5.34 5.09
C ILE A 83 7.44 -6.00 6.48
N HIS A 84 7.71 -7.30 6.55
CA HIS A 84 7.87 -8.02 7.82
C HIS A 84 9.16 -7.70 8.60
N LYS A 85 10.17 -7.11 7.95
CA LYS A 85 11.44 -6.73 8.59
C LYS A 85 11.42 -5.34 9.22
N GLY A 86 10.46 -4.49 8.84
CA GLY A 86 10.31 -3.12 9.34
C GLY A 86 9.43 -3.05 10.58
#